data_AF-A0A7K2M0Q1-F1
#
_entry.id   AF-A0A7K2M0Q1-F1
#
_cell.length_a   1.000
_cell.length_b   1.000
_cell.length_c   1.000
_cell.angle_alpha   90.00
_cell.angle_beta   90.00
_cell.angle_gamma   90.00
#
_symmetry.space_group_name_H-M   'P 1'
#
loop_
_entity.id
_entity.type
_entity.pdbx_description
1 polymer ?
#
loop_
_entity_poly.entity_id
_entity_poly.type
_entity_poly.pdbx_seq_one_letter_code
_entity_poly.pdbx_strand_id
1 'polypeptide(L)'
;MPIALHGQARCEGLAAAARIEKALEPLRERGDFDPEHTRTALVGLGYPAGKVNAHQNGDRAVGFLIVAPSMCLEGSMYREAAQADAFGGYPDGSDCEPPRGGH
;
A
#
# COMPACT_ATOMS: atom_id res chain seq x y z
N MET A 1 6.58 -12.92 9.04
CA MET A 1 7.28 -12.26 7.92
C MET A 1 6.45 -12.44 6.65
N PRO A 2 6.31 -11.41 5.81
CA PRO A 2 5.58 -11.53 4.56
C PRO A 2 6.32 -12.42 3.55
N ILE A 3 5.58 -13.05 2.64
CA ILE A 3 6.14 -13.90 1.57
C ILE A 3 6.79 -12.99 0.52
N ALA A 4 8.05 -13.23 0.20
CA ALA A 4 8.72 -12.48 -0.86
C ALA A 4 8.15 -12.86 -2.24
N LEU A 5 7.99 -11.85 -3.11
CA LEU A 5 7.66 -12.09 -4.51
C LEU A 5 8.90 -12.55 -5.27
N HIS A 6 8.71 -13.45 -6.23
CA HIS A 6 9.77 -13.99 -7.09
C HIS A 6 9.38 -13.94 -8.57
N GLY A 7 10.38 -14.00 -9.45
CA GLY A 7 10.18 -14.00 -10.90
C GLY A 7 9.37 -12.79 -11.38
N GLN A 8 8.39 -13.05 -12.25
CA GLN A 8 7.53 -12.01 -12.84
C GLN A 8 6.76 -11.21 -11.77
N ALA A 9 6.23 -11.88 -10.74
CA ALA A 9 5.48 -11.22 -9.68
C ALA A 9 6.31 -10.17 -8.94
N ARG A 10 7.63 -10.39 -8.78
CA ARG A 10 8.54 -9.40 -8.19
C ARG A 10 8.66 -8.15 -9.07
N CYS A 11 8.83 -8.31 -10.38
CA CYS A 11 8.93 -7.18 -11.30
C CYS A 11 7.62 -6.39 -11.34
N GLU A 12 6.48 -7.08 -11.38
CA GLU A 12 5.15 -6.46 -11.33
C GLU A 12 4.92 -5.72 -10.01
N GLY A 13 5.36 -6.31 -8.88
CA GLY A 13 5.29 -5.70 -7.56
C GLY A 13 6.10 -4.41 -7.46
N LEU A 14 7.36 -4.42 -7.91
CA LEU A 14 8.20 -3.21 -7.96
C LEU A 14 7.58 -2.11 -8.85
N ALA A 15 7.02 -2.49 -10.00
CA ALA A 15 6.35 -1.54 -10.89
C ALA A 15 5.03 -1.02 -10.31
N ALA A 16 4.30 -1.81 -9.52
CA ALA A 16 3.11 -1.37 -8.80
C ALA A 16 3.46 -0.41 -7.67
N ALA A 17 4.47 -0.74 -6.85
CA ALA A 17 4.98 0.13 -5.79
C ALA A 17 5.39 1.51 -6.32
N ALA A 18 6.22 1.56 -7.38
CA ALA A 18 6.65 2.81 -7.99
C ALA A 18 5.47 3.65 -8.55
N ARG A 19 4.42 3.00 -9.05
CA ARG A 19 3.20 3.69 -9.52
C ARG A 19 2.41 4.30 -8.37
N ILE A 20 2.33 3.59 -7.24
CA ILE A 20 1.69 4.10 -6.03
C ILE A 20 2.44 5.31 -5.49
N GLU A 21 3.76 5.21 -5.31
CA GLU A 21 4.59 6.32 -4.82
C GLU A 21 4.40 7.57 -5.70
N LYS A 22 4.43 7.40 -7.02
CA LYS A 22 4.18 8.49 -7.98
C LYS A 22 2.77 9.09 -7.88
N ALA A 23 1.76 8.29 -7.57
CA ALA A 23 0.38 8.76 -7.43
C ALA A 23 0.13 9.50 -6.11
N LEU A 24 0.87 9.15 -5.06
CA LEU A 24 0.78 9.77 -3.75
C LEU A 24 1.64 11.04 -3.63
N GLU A 25 2.70 11.15 -4.43
CA GLU A 25 3.61 12.30 -4.42
C GLU A 25 2.89 13.66 -4.54
N PRO A 26 1.89 13.86 -5.41
CA PRO A 26 1.15 15.13 -5.46
C PRO A 26 0.27 15.40 -4.24
N LEU A 27 -0.14 14.38 -3.47
CA LEU A 27 -0.82 14.58 -2.18
C LEU A 27 0.21 14.99 -1.12
N ARG A 28 1.38 14.33 -1.12
CA ARG A 28 2.50 14.66 -0.23
C ARG A 28 2.97 16.09 -0.40
N GLU A 29 3.22 16.53 -1.64
CA GLU A 29 3.74 17.88 -1.94
C GLU A 29 2.80 19.00 -1.49
N ARG A 30 1.48 18.77 -1.54
CA ARG A 30 0.48 19.73 -1.03
C ARG A 30 0.21 19.60 0.47
N GLY A 31 0.84 18.64 1.15
CA GLY A 31 0.66 18.38 2.58
C GLY A 31 -0.68 17.73 2.93
N ASP A 32 -1.29 17.00 2.00
CA ASP A 32 -2.57 16.35 2.16
C ASP A 32 -2.38 14.91 2.66
N PHE A 33 -2.38 14.75 3.98
CA PHE A 33 -2.24 13.47 4.67
C PHE A 33 -3.59 12.95 5.14
N ASP A 34 -4.59 13.03 4.26
CA ASP A 34 -5.93 12.49 4.49
C ASP A 34 -6.05 11.05 3.95
N PRO A 35 -6.59 10.09 4.74
CA PRO A 35 -6.79 8.71 4.30
C PRO A 35 -7.77 8.56 3.13
N GLU A 36 -8.84 9.36 3.06
CA GLU A 36 -9.84 9.26 2.00
C GLU A 36 -9.27 9.78 0.66
N HIS A 37 -8.49 10.85 0.69
CA HIS A 37 -7.77 11.32 -0.51
C HIS A 37 -6.72 10.32 -0.98
N THR A 38 -5.98 9.71 -0.05
CA THR A 38 -5.03 8.62 -0.35
C THR A 38 -5.75 7.44 -1.00
N ARG A 39 -6.85 6.98 -0.40
CA ARG A 39 -7.69 5.91 -0.95
C ARG A 39 -8.20 6.26 -2.35
N THR A 40 -8.64 7.49 -2.57
CA THR A 40 -9.13 7.97 -3.86
C THR A 40 -8.04 7.93 -4.93
N ALA A 41 -6.82 8.37 -4.60
CA ALA A 41 -5.67 8.31 -5.52
C ALA A 41 -5.34 6.87 -5.92
N LEU A 42 -5.35 5.95 -4.95
CA LEU A 42 -5.09 4.52 -5.19
C LEU A 42 -6.20 3.88 -6.03
N VAL A 43 -7.47 4.16 -5.76
CA VAL A 43 -8.58 3.71 -6.62
C VAL A 43 -8.44 4.26 -8.05
N GLY A 44 -7.96 5.49 -8.20
CA GLY A 44 -7.64 6.10 -9.49
C GLY A 44 -6.58 5.36 -10.31
N LEU A 45 -5.73 4.53 -9.68
CA LEU A 45 -4.79 3.65 -10.37
C LEU A 45 -5.43 2.36 -10.90
N GLY A 46 -6.71 2.12 -10.61
CA GLY A 46 -7.46 0.92 -11.01
C GLY A 46 -7.59 -0.14 -9.92
N TYR A 47 -7.17 0.15 -8.68
CA TYR A 47 -7.40 -0.77 -7.57
C TYR A 47 -8.87 -0.75 -7.13
N PRO A 48 -9.51 -1.91 -6.86
CA PRO A 48 -10.90 -1.94 -6.42
C PRO A 48 -11.07 -1.23 -5.07
N ALA A 49 -12.07 -0.35 -4.96
CA ALA A 49 -12.29 0.46 -3.74
C ALA A 49 -12.55 -0.36 -2.46
N GLY A 50 -13.07 -1.59 -2.59
CA GLY A 50 -13.24 -2.54 -1.48
C GLY A 50 -12.00 -3.37 -1.14
N LYS A 51 -10.90 -3.16 -1.87
CA LYS A 51 -9.61 -3.82 -1.70
C LYS A 51 -8.49 -2.84 -1.39
N VAL A 52 -8.82 -1.56 -1.17
CA VAL A 52 -7.91 -0.51 -0.72
C VAL A 52 -8.37 -0.05 0.66
N ASN A 53 -7.49 -0.22 1.64
CA ASN A 53 -7.64 0.31 2.98
C ASN A 53 -6.59 1.41 3.18
N ALA A 54 -7.01 2.60 3.60
CA ALA A 54 -6.13 3.68 4.00
C ALA A 54 -6.52 4.10 5.41
N HIS A 55 -5.53 4.41 6.25
CA HIS A 55 -5.76 4.78 7.65
C HIS A 55 -4.78 5.86 8.09
N GLN A 56 -5.19 6.67 9.05
CA GLN A 56 -4.30 7.65 9.65
C GLN A 56 -3.17 6.94 10.40
N ASN A 57 -1.92 7.33 10.14
CA ASN A 57 -0.74 6.81 10.81
C ASN A 57 0.04 7.94 11.50
N GLY A 58 -0.68 8.79 12.23
CA GLY A 58 -0.19 10.03 12.85
C GLY A 58 -0.53 11.30 12.06
N ASP A 59 -0.21 12.47 12.63
CA ASP A 59 -0.72 13.78 12.14
C ASP A 59 -0.25 14.15 10.72
N ARG A 60 0.82 13.55 10.23
CA ARG A 60 1.41 13.82 8.90
C ARG A 60 1.81 12.55 8.18
N ALA A 61 1.07 11.47 8.43
CA ALA A 61 1.28 10.23 7.73
C ALA A 61 0.00 9.43 7.55
N VAL A 62 -0.11 8.78 6.40
CA VAL A 62 -1.21 7.88 6.05
C VAL A 62 -0.62 6.53 5.70
N GLY A 63 -1.08 5.48 6.37
CA GLY A 63 -0.79 4.10 6.00
C GLY A 63 -1.82 3.55 5.03
N PHE A 64 -1.43 2.62 4.17
CA PHE A 64 -2.36 1.93 3.28
C PHE A 64 -2.01 0.46 3.10
N LEU A 65 -3.02 -0.33 2.78
CA LEU A 65 -2.93 -1.74 2.41
C LEU A 65 -3.86 -2.02 1.23
N ILE A 66 -3.34 -2.67 0.19
CA ILE A 66 -4.08 -3.02 -1.02
C ILE A 66 -3.98 -4.52 -1.24
N VAL A 67 -5.14 -5.14 -1.46
CA VAL A 67 -5.26 -6.55 -1.85
C VAL A 67 -5.40 -6.64 -3.37
N ALA A 68 -4.36 -7.10 -4.06
CA ALA A 68 -4.34 -7.30 -5.51
C ALA A 68 -4.34 -8.80 -5.87
N PRO A 69 -4.70 -9.21 -7.11
CA PRO A 69 -4.91 -10.61 -7.46
C PRO A 69 -3.75 -11.57 -7.22
N SER A 70 -2.50 -11.08 -7.28
CA SER A 70 -1.28 -11.89 -7.13
C SER A 70 -0.32 -11.38 -6.07
N MET A 71 -0.69 -10.31 -5.35
CA MET A 71 0.18 -9.65 -4.38
C MET A 71 -0.59 -8.74 -3.43
N CYS A 72 0.11 -8.33 -2.40
CA CYS A 72 -0.27 -7.31 -1.44
C CYS A 72 0.64 -6.12 -1.63
N LEU A 73 0.08 -4.91 -1.55
CA LEU A 73 0.83 -3.67 -1.56
C LEU A 73 0.56 -2.95 -0.26
N GLU A 74 1.60 -2.73 0.53
CA GLU A 74 1.54 -1.99 1.79
C GLU A 74 2.49 -0.81 1.70
N GLY A 75 2.14 0.27 2.37
CA GLY A 75 3.03 1.41 2.41
C GLY A 75 2.52 2.53 3.27
N SER A 76 3.25 3.62 3.23
CA SER A 76 2.90 4.84 3.95
C SER A 76 3.33 6.07 3.18
N MET A 77 2.51 7.10 3.24
CA MET A 77 2.85 8.43 2.78
C MET A 77 3.24 9.27 3.99
N TYR A 78 4.53 9.58 4.09
CA TYR A 78 5.09 10.49 5.08
C TYR A 78 5.36 11.85 4.45
N ARG A 79 5.73 12.83 5.28
CA ARG A 79 6.12 14.16 4.80
C ARG A 79 7.34 14.11 3.88
N GLU A 80 8.32 13.29 4.25
CA GLU A 80 9.59 13.13 3.56
C GLU A 80 9.44 12.35 2.25
N ALA A 81 8.63 11.30 2.22
CA ALA A 81 8.46 10.42 1.06
C ALA A 81 7.18 9.59 1.16
N ALA A 82 6.63 9.22 0.00
CA ALA A 82 5.75 8.07 -0.11
C ALA A 82 6.61 6.81 -0.31
N GLN A 83 6.23 5.73 0.35
CA GLN A 83 6.90 4.43 0.27
C GLN A 83 5.85 3.34 0.08
N ALA A 84 6.15 2.39 -0.80
CA ALA A 84 5.31 1.23 -1.04
C ALA A 84 6.17 -0.03 -1.27
N ASP A 85 5.70 -1.15 -0.73
CA ASP A 85 6.32 -2.46 -0.93
C ASP A 85 5.29 -3.49 -1.38
N ALA A 86 5.75 -4.45 -2.17
CA ALA A 86 4.93 -5.53 -2.71
C ALA A 86 5.37 -6.88 -2.15
N PHE A 87 4.41 -7.67 -1.69
CA PHE A 87 4.66 -9.00 -1.09
C PHE A 87 3.55 -10.00 -1.47
N GLY A 88 3.81 -11.29 -1.29
CA GLY A 88 2.90 -12.37 -1.67
C GLY A 88 1.80 -12.69 -0.64
N GLY A 89 1.60 -11.84 0.37
CA GLY A 89 0.75 -12.11 1.53
C GLY A 89 1.49 -12.66 2.74
N TYR A 90 0.74 -13.06 3.77
CA TYR A 90 1.28 -13.65 5.00
C TYR A 90 0.99 -15.15 5.05
N PRO A 91 1.94 -15.98 5.49
CA PRO A 91 1.78 -17.45 5.50
C PRO A 91 0.63 -17.93 6.40
N ASP A 92 0.34 -17.20 7.48
CA ASP A 92 -0.71 -17.52 8.46
C ASP A 92 -1.84 -16.47 8.51
N GLY A 93 -1.90 -15.56 7.52
CA GLY A 93 -2.88 -14.46 7.44
C GLY A 93 -4.06 -14.76 6.50
N SER A 94 -5.08 -13.91 6.57
CA SER A 94 -6.12 -13.84 5.54
C SER A 94 -5.72 -12.74 4.54
N ASP A 95 -5.58 -13.08 3.26
CA ASP A 95 -5.15 -12.13 2.22
C ASP A 95 -3.81 -11.41 2.59
N CYS A 96 -3.89 -10.09 2.76
CA CYS A 96 -2.76 -9.19 2.96
C CYS A 96 -2.63 -8.69 4.41
N GLU A 97 -3.53 -9.09 5.30
CA GLU A 97 -3.44 -8.70 6.71
C GLU A 97 -2.49 -9.66 7.46
N PRO A 98 -1.58 -9.14 8.30
CA PRO A 98 -0.80 -9.99 9.18
C PRO A 98 -1.72 -10.72 10.17
N PRO A 99 -1.37 -11.95 10.60
CA PRO A 99 -2.12 -12.66 11.64
C PRO A 99 -2.21 -11.80 12.90
N ARG A 100 -3.44 -11.61 13.42
CA ARG A 100 -3.69 -10.92 14.69
C ARG A 100 -3.30 -11.85 15.85
N GLY A 101 -2.01 -11.96 16.11
CA GLY A 101 -1.45 -12.82 17.15
C GLY A 101 -0.08 -12.31 17.60
N GLY A 102 -0.08 -11.40 18.56
CA GLY A 102 1.11 -11.04 19.30
C GLY A 102 1.25 -11.92 20.53
N HIS A 103 2.46 -12.41 20.79
CA HIS A 103 2.97 -12.59 22.14
C HIS A 103 4.49 -12.42 22.18
#